data_AF-A0A0D9XE49-F1
#
_entry.id   AF-A0A0D9XE49-F1
#
_cell.length_a   1.000
_cell.length_b   1.000
_cell.length_c   1.000
_cell.angle_alpha   90.00
_cell.angle_beta   90.00
_cell.angle_gamma   90.00
#
_symmetry.space_group_name_H-M   'P 1'
#
loop_
_entity.id
_entity.type
_entity.pdbx_description
1 polymer ?
#
loop_
_entity_poly.entity_id
_entity_poly.type
_entity_poly.pdbx_seq_one_letter_code
_entity_poly.pdbx_strand_id
1 'polypeptide(L)'
;MMHMTFYWGKDVTILFDGWRTATWTGYLLSLLALLLASAFYQYLEAFRIRVKLLAGAKPASSSIPPPASSDDAAARAPLLLPSSALAAAGRWPARLATAGLFGVNSGLGYLLMLAVMSFNGGVFFAVVVGLAAGYLAFRSSDGEDLLVVDNPCACA
;
A
#
# COMPACT_ATOMS: atom_id res chain seq x y z
N MET A 1 33.89 -0.34 -12.25
CA MET A 1 34.54 0.61 -11.31
C MET A 1 33.45 1.16 -10.42
N MET A 2 33.71 1.37 -9.13
CA MET A 2 32.72 1.90 -8.19
C MET A 2 32.51 3.39 -8.51
N HIS A 3 31.41 3.73 -9.18
CA HIS A 3 31.05 5.12 -9.45
C HIS A 3 30.48 5.74 -8.18
N MET A 4 31.12 6.81 -7.69
CA MET A 4 30.65 7.58 -6.52
C MET A 4 29.79 8.78 -6.92
N THR A 5 29.52 8.93 -8.22
CA THR A 5 28.73 10.00 -8.82
C THR A 5 27.81 9.42 -9.89
N PHE A 6 26.75 10.17 -10.22
CA PHE A 6 25.84 9.76 -11.29
C PHE A 6 26.60 9.54 -12.61
N TYR A 7 26.38 8.39 -13.24
CA TYR A 7 26.96 8.07 -14.53
C TYR A 7 25.89 7.59 -15.52
N TRP A 8 26.24 7.69 -16.80
CA TRP A 8 25.40 7.27 -17.91
C TRP A 8 26.09 6.12 -18.63
N GLY A 9 25.56 4.90 -18.48
CA GLY A 9 26.13 3.71 -19.08
C GLY A 9 25.17 2.53 -19.01
N LYS A 10 25.30 1.61 -19.96
CA LYS A 10 24.50 0.38 -20.04
C LYS A 10 25.06 -0.77 -19.19
N ASP A 11 26.33 -0.69 -18.81
CA ASP A 11 27.03 -1.75 -18.09
C ASP A 11 26.81 -1.59 -16.58
N VAL A 12 25.62 -1.98 -16.11
CA VAL A 12 25.23 -1.89 -14.69
C VAL A 12 24.83 -3.25 -14.13
N THR A 13 25.31 -3.54 -12.93
CA THR A 13 24.86 -4.66 -12.10
C THR A 13 23.77 -4.17 -11.15
N ILE A 14 22.56 -4.70 -11.28
CA ILE A 14 21.39 -4.27 -10.51
C ILE A 14 21.17 -5.27 -9.38
N LEU A 15 21.29 -4.81 -8.12
CA LEU A 15 20.98 -5.58 -6.89
C LEU A 15 21.90 -6.77 -6.57
N PHE A 16 22.10 -7.71 -7.49
CA PHE A 16 22.92 -8.91 -7.32
C PHE A 16 23.71 -9.22 -8.59
N ASP A 17 24.83 -9.94 -8.46
CA ASP A 17 25.77 -10.18 -9.56
C ASP A 17 25.17 -10.88 -10.79
N GLY A 18 24.06 -11.60 -10.60
CA GLY A 18 23.30 -12.26 -11.67
C GLY A 18 22.49 -11.31 -12.57
N TRP A 19 22.12 -10.12 -12.12
CA TRP A 19 21.36 -9.15 -12.92
C TRP A 19 22.27 -8.06 -13.46
N ARG A 20 23.17 -8.49 -14.36
CA ARG A 20 24.08 -7.59 -15.06
C ARG A 20 23.60 -7.31 -16.47
N THR A 21 23.48 -6.02 -16.78
CA THR A 21 23.17 -5.56 -18.13
C THR A 21 24.47 -5.25 -18.84
N ALA A 22 24.68 -5.85 -20.02
CA ALA A 22 25.84 -5.57 -20.88
C ALA A 22 25.43 -5.12 -22.28
N THR A 23 24.20 -5.45 -22.69
CA THR A 23 23.59 -5.07 -23.96
C THR A 23 22.58 -3.95 -23.77
N TRP A 24 22.35 -3.14 -24.82
CA TRP A 24 21.35 -2.08 -24.81
C TRP A 24 19.93 -2.60 -24.56
N THR A 25 19.58 -3.76 -25.12
CA THR A 25 18.28 -4.40 -24.92
C THR A 25 18.10 -4.85 -23.46
N GLY A 26 19.14 -5.47 -22.87
CA GLY A 26 19.11 -5.86 -21.46
C GLY A 26 18.99 -4.66 -20.53
N TYR A 27 19.65 -3.55 -20.86
CA TYR A 27 19.55 -2.30 -20.13
C TYR A 27 18.13 -1.72 -20.21
N LEU A 28 17.56 -1.55 -21.41
CA LEU A 28 16.19 -1.04 -21.59
C LEU A 28 15.14 -1.91 -20.89
N LEU A 29 15.28 -3.24 -20.99
CA LEU A 29 14.37 -4.18 -20.34
C LEU A 29 14.46 -4.08 -18.81
N SER A 30 15.65 -3.82 -18.28
CA SER A 30 15.84 -3.60 -16.84
C SER A 30 15.27 -2.24 -16.39
N LEU A 31 15.40 -1.18 -17.20
CA LEU A 31 14.74 0.09 -16.94
C LEU A 31 13.22 -0.06 -16.91
N LEU A 32 12.65 -0.78 -17.89
CA LEU A 32 11.22 -1.08 -17.93
C LEU A 32 10.80 -1.90 -16.71
N ALA A 33 11.57 -2.91 -16.32
CA ALA A 33 11.30 -3.72 -15.14
C ALA A 33 11.30 -2.88 -13.85
N LEU A 34 12.26 -1.98 -13.67
CA LEU A 34 12.32 -1.08 -12.51
C LEU A 34 11.21 -0.03 -12.51
N LEU A 35 10.82 0.47 -13.69
CA LEU A 35 9.67 1.35 -13.84
C LEU A 35 8.37 0.64 -13.44
N LEU A 36 8.16 -0.59 -13.92
CA LEU A 36 7.00 -1.40 -13.55
C LEU A 36 7.03 -1.80 -12.07
N ALA A 37 8.20 -2.15 -11.52
CA ALA A 37 8.35 -2.50 -10.11
C ALA A 37 8.06 -1.31 -9.18
N SER A 38 8.48 -0.10 -9.55
CA SER A 38 8.18 1.13 -8.81
C SER A 38 6.71 1.54 -8.92
N ALA A 39 6.09 1.41 -10.10
CA ALA A 39 4.64 1.59 -10.23
C ALA A 39 3.85 0.55 -9.40
N PHE A 40 4.31 -0.70 -9.40
CA PHE A 40 3.74 -1.78 -8.60
C PHE A 40 3.90 -1.57 -7.09
N TYR A 41 5.01 -0.96 -6.65
CA TYR A 41 5.18 -0.53 -5.26
C TYR A 41 4.07 0.42 -4.82
N GLN A 42 3.77 1.45 -5.64
CA GLN A 42 2.68 2.38 -5.36
C GLN A 42 1.30 1.70 -5.37
N TYR A 43 1.10 0.74 -6.27
CA TYR A 43 -0.11 -0.08 -6.29
C TYR A 43 -0.30 -0.87 -4.98
N LEU A 44 0.75 -1.51 -4.48
CA LEU A 44 0.68 -2.26 -3.20
C LEU A 44 0.40 -1.33 -2.01
N GLU A 45 0.95 -0.12 -2.02
CA GLU A 45 0.68 0.88 -1.01
C GLU A 45 -0.80 1.31 -1.03
N ALA A 46 -1.35 1.61 -2.21
CA ALA A 46 -2.77 1.93 -2.39
C ALA A 46 -3.67 0.75 -1.95
N PHE A 47 -3.36 -0.46 -2.39
CA PHE A 47 -4.10 -1.67 -2.01
C PHE A 47 -4.11 -1.87 -0.48
N ARG A 48 -2.98 -1.65 0.20
CA ARG A 48 -2.90 -1.75 1.65
C ARG A 48 -3.77 -0.71 2.35
N ILE A 49 -3.83 0.53 1.83
CA ILE A 49 -4.70 1.58 2.36
C ILE A 49 -6.16 1.18 2.20
N ARG A 50 -6.57 0.68 1.01
CA ARG A 50 -7.93 0.20 0.75
C ARG A 50 -8.33 -0.94 1.70
N VAL A 51 -7.47 -1.92 1.91
CA VAL A 51 -7.74 -3.02 2.86
C VAL A 51 -7.94 -2.49 4.28
N LYS A 52 -7.15 -1.49 4.71
CA LYS A 52 -7.33 -0.85 6.03
C LYS A 52 -8.63 -0.06 6.14
N LEU A 53 -9.02 0.66 5.09
CA LEU A 53 -10.27 1.41 5.05
C LEU A 53 -11.47 0.47 5.09
N LEU A 54 -11.47 -0.60 4.28
CA LEU A 54 -12.53 -1.61 4.29
C LEU A 54 -12.63 -2.36 5.62
N ALA A 55 -11.51 -2.64 6.27
CA ALA A 55 -11.49 -3.24 7.61
C ALA A 55 -11.89 -2.25 8.73
N GLY A 56 -11.78 -0.94 8.47
CA GLY A 56 -12.10 0.15 9.40
C GLY A 56 -13.50 0.74 9.25
N ALA A 57 -14.18 0.51 8.12
CA ALA A 57 -15.57 0.88 7.86
C ALA A 57 -16.53 0.03 8.72
N LYS A 58 -16.54 0.32 10.02
CA LYS A 58 -17.57 -0.13 10.96
C LYS A 58 -18.89 0.55 10.56
N PRO A 59 -20.04 -0.15 10.50
CA PRO A 59 -21.29 0.50 10.14
C PRO A 59 -21.60 1.56 11.20
N ALA A 60 -21.61 2.81 10.78
CA ALA A 60 -22.21 3.90 11.53
C ALA A 60 -23.74 3.73 11.47
N SER A 61 -24.27 2.75 12.21
CA SER A 61 -25.63 2.84 12.71
C SER A 61 -25.57 3.52 14.07
N SER A 62 -25.60 4.84 14.04
CA SER A 62 -25.97 5.70 15.15
C SER A 62 -27.38 5.33 15.61
N SER A 63 -27.49 4.43 16.60
CA SER A 63 -28.69 4.37 17.42
C SER A 63 -28.71 5.63 18.28
N ILE A 64 -29.60 6.56 17.96
CA ILE A 64 -30.15 7.50 18.93
C ILE A 64 -31.30 6.76 19.65
N PRO A 65 -31.25 6.52 20.97
CA PRO A 65 -32.44 6.33 21.78
C PRO A 65 -32.66 7.55 22.71
N PRO A 66 -33.90 7.76 23.18
CA PRO A 66 -34.39 9.02 23.74
C PRO A 66 -33.90 9.29 25.17
N PRO A 67 -33.96 10.56 25.64
CA PRO A 67 -33.69 10.89 27.03
C PRO A 67 -34.94 10.67 27.87
N ALA A 68 -34.98 9.61 28.68
CA ALA A 68 -35.88 9.53 29.83
C ALA A 68 -35.36 8.49 30.82
N SER A 69 -34.59 8.96 31.79
CA SER A 69 -34.40 8.29 33.07
C SER A 69 -35.56 8.64 34.01
N SER A 70 -36.29 7.64 34.48
CA SER A 70 -36.70 7.59 35.89
C SER A 70 -36.86 6.13 36.29
N ASP A 71 -35.83 5.65 36.97
CA ASP A 71 -35.81 4.70 38.09
C ASP A 71 -36.32 3.26 37.91
N ASP A 72 -35.57 2.35 38.56
CA ASP A 72 -35.87 0.95 38.86
C ASP A 72 -35.55 -0.12 37.80
N ALA A 73 -34.27 -0.55 37.76
CA ALA A 73 -33.90 -1.95 37.63
C ALA A 73 -32.39 -2.15 37.87
N ALA A 74 -32.02 -2.31 39.15
CA ALA A 74 -30.83 -3.05 39.49
C ALA A 74 -30.86 -4.41 38.78
N ALA A 75 -29.70 -4.86 38.30
CA ALA A 75 -29.42 -6.22 37.82
C ALA A 75 -29.75 -6.55 36.35
N ARG A 76 -29.27 -5.78 35.37
CA ARG A 76 -28.79 -6.33 34.06
C ARG A 76 -27.66 -5.52 33.46
N ALA A 77 -26.52 -5.46 34.15
CA ALA A 77 -25.26 -5.36 33.43
C ALA A 77 -24.96 -6.78 32.91
N PRO A 78 -25.15 -7.11 31.62
CA PRO A 78 -24.61 -8.35 31.10
C PRO A 78 -23.12 -8.10 30.87
N LEU A 79 -22.35 -8.22 31.95
CA LEU A 79 -21.10 -8.94 31.83
C LEU A 79 -21.44 -10.28 31.17
N LEU A 80 -20.71 -10.61 30.10
CA LEU A 80 -20.87 -11.77 29.20
C LEU A 80 -21.64 -11.49 27.89
N LEU A 81 -20.91 -10.92 26.92
CA LEU A 81 -20.49 -11.77 25.80
C LEU A 81 -19.14 -11.26 25.24
N PRO A 82 -18.06 -12.08 25.29
CA PRO A 82 -16.82 -11.78 24.61
C PRO A 82 -16.99 -12.09 23.12
N SER A 83 -17.85 -11.34 22.43
CA SER A 83 -17.98 -11.42 20.97
C SER A 83 -16.69 -11.01 20.27
N SER A 84 -15.77 -10.37 21.00
CA SER A 84 -14.41 -10.05 20.57
C SER A 84 -13.40 -11.19 20.75
N ALA A 85 -13.74 -12.30 21.43
CA ALA A 85 -12.85 -13.46 21.61
C ALA A 85 -13.11 -14.57 20.59
N LEU A 86 -14.37 -14.86 20.21
CA LEU A 86 -14.64 -15.79 19.11
C LEU A 86 -14.40 -15.15 17.74
N ALA A 87 -14.67 -13.84 17.62
CA ALA A 87 -14.14 -13.04 16.52
C ALA A 87 -12.62 -12.85 16.61
N ALA A 88 -11.88 -13.42 17.58
CA ALA A 88 -10.41 -13.35 17.67
C ALA A 88 -9.68 -14.47 16.97
N ALA A 89 -10.24 -15.69 17.01
CA ALA A 89 -9.61 -16.86 16.41
C ALA A 89 -9.55 -16.74 14.87
N GLY A 90 -10.58 -16.14 14.24
CA GLY A 90 -10.63 -15.91 12.80
C GLY A 90 -9.85 -14.68 12.28
N ARG A 91 -9.26 -13.83 13.16
CA ARG A 91 -8.51 -12.62 12.73
C ARG A 91 -7.04 -12.88 12.47
N TRP A 92 -6.50 -13.96 12.99
CA TRP A 92 -5.10 -14.31 12.81
C TRP A 92 -4.69 -14.44 11.34
N PRO A 93 -5.45 -15.09 10.44
CA PRO A 93 -5.12 -15.10 9.01
C PRO A 93 -5.20 -13.70 8.39
N ALA A 94 -6.19 -12.88 8.75
CA ALA A 94 -6.28 -11.49 8.25
C ALA A 94 -5.12 -10.60 8.76
N ARG A 95 -4.69 -10.80 10.01
CA ARG A 95 -3.53 -10.12 10.61
C ARG A 95 -2.22 -10.55 9.96
N LEU A 96 -2.05 -11.85 9.71
CA LEU A 96 -0.90 -12.40 8.98
C LEU A 96 -0.87 -11.91 7.54
N ALA A 97 -2.01 -11.88 6.85
CA ALA A 97 -2.11 -11.35 5.49
C ALA A 97 -1.74 -9.86 5.44
N THR A 98 -2.22 -9.07 6.39
CA THR A 98 -1.88 -7.63 6.50
C THR A 98 -0.40 -7.41 6.81
N ALA A 99 0.18 -8.23 7.68
CA ALA A 99 1.61 -8.19 7.99
C ALA A 99 2.47 -8.64 6.81
N GLY A 100 2.04 -9.68 6.08
CA GLY A 100 2.69 -10.15 4.86
C GLY A 100 2.69 -9.08 3.78
N LEU A 101 1.54 -8.45 3.52
CA LEU A 101 1.43 -7.33 2.57
C LEU A 101 2.35 -6.16 2.96
N PHE A 102 2.46 -5.85 4.25
CA PHE A 102 3.42 -4.86 4.73
C PHE A 102 4.87 -5.27 4.49
N GLY A 103 5.21 -6.54 4.74
CA GLY A 103 6.53 -7.09 4.49
C GLY A 103 6.91 -7.00 3.01
N VAL A 104 6.01 -7.39 2.11
CA VAL A 104 6.23 -7.30 0.66
C VAL A 104 6.44 -5.85 0.23
N ASN A 105 5.58 -4.92 0.67
CA ASN A 105 5.72 -3.50 0.33
C ASN A 105 7.06 -2.93 0.83
N SER A 106 7.42 -3.22 2.09
CA SER A 106 8.68 -2.74 2.67
C SER A 106 9.89 -3.34 1.97
N GLY A 107 9.85 -4.64 1.68
CA GLY A 107 10.89 -5.33 0.92
C GLY A 107 11.11 -4.69 -0.44
N LEU A 108 10.05 -4.46 -1.21
CA LEU A 108 10.13 -3.83 -2.52
C LEU A 108 10.70 -2.40 -2.44
N GLY A 109 10.31 -1.61 -1.42
CA GLY A 109 10.89 -0.29 -1.17
C GLY A 109 12.41 -0.33 -0.94
N TYR A 110 12.89 -1.29 -0.14
CA TYR A 110 14.34 -1.48 0.06
C TYR A 110 15.06 -1.96 -1.20
N LEU A 111 14.44 -2.82 -2.01
CA LEU A 111 15.02 -3.23 -3.30
C LEU A 111 15.15 -2.05 -4.27
N LEU A 112 14.13 -1.17 -4.35
CA LEU A 112 14.21 0.04 -5.17
C LEU A 112 15.28 1.00 -4.67
N MET A 113 15.42 1.15 -3.34
CA MET A 113 16.48 1.96 -2.74
C MET A 113 17.87 1.41 -3.09
N LEU A 114 18.07 0.10 -2.99
CA LEU A 114 19.31 -0.58 -3.40
C LEU A 114 19.56 -0.42 -4.91
N ALA A 115 18.52 -0.44 -5.75
CA ALA A 115 18.67 -0.19 -7.18
C ALA A 115 19.12 1.25 -7.48
N VAL A 116 18.58 2.25 -6.77
CA VAL A 116 18.97 3.66 -6.92
C VAL A 116 20.39 3.91 -6.44
N MET A 117 20.86 3.16 -5.43
CA MET A 117 22.25 3.19 -4.97
C MET A 117 23.27 2.74 -6.03
N SER A 118 22.82 2.24 -7.20
CA SER A 118 23.71 1.97 -8.33
C SER A 118 24.29 3.23 -8.98
N PHE A 119 23.82 4.43 -8.63
CA PHE A 119 24.22 5.73 -9.21
C PHE A 119 24.09 5.80 -10.74
N ASN A 120 23.32 4.90 -11.35
CA ASN A 120 23.04 4.94 -12.79
C ASN A 120 21.90 5.92 -13.07
N GLY A 121 22.14 6.89 -13.95
CA GLY A 121 21.16 7.93 -14.28
C GLY A 121 19.83 7.34 -14.78
N GLY A 122 19.88 6.42 -15.75
CA GLY A 122 18.65 5.83 -16.30
C GLY A 122 17.86 5.00 -15.28
N VAL A 123 18.54 4.27 -14.39
CA VAL A 123 17.89 3.54 -13.28
C VAL A 123 17.17 4.51 -12.36
N PHE A 124 17.85 5.58 -11.93
CA PHE A 124 17.27 6.61 -11.09
C PHE A 124 16.02 7.23 -11.73
N PHE A 125 16.11 7.64 -13.00
CA PHE A 125 14.97 8.21 -13.72
C PHE A 125 13.83 7.20 -13.88
N ALA A 126 14.11 5.95 -14.21
CA ALA A 126 13.09 4.91 -14.35
C ALA A 126 12.30 4.69 -13.05
N VAL A 127 13.00 4.66 -11.90
CA VAL A 127 12.36 4.52 -10.58
C VAL A 127 11.54 5.76 -10.23
N VAL A 128 12.06 6.97 -10.43
CA VAL A 128 11.32 8.22 -10.13
C VAL A 128 10.07 8.36 -11.01
N VAL A 129 10.21 8.12 -12.31
CA VAL A 129 9.09 8.16 -13.26
C VAL A 129 8.07 7.07 -12.94
N GLY A 130 8.49 5.85 -12.62
CA GLY A 130 7.57 4.77 -12.26
C GLY A 130 6.85 5.03 -10.94
N LEU A 131 7.51 5.59 -9.92
CA LEU A 131 6.86 6.05 -8.68
C LEU A 131 5.83 7.16 -8.95
N ALA A 132 6.16 8.13 -9.81
CA ALA A 132 5.25 9.21 -10.17
C ALA A 132 4.04 8.71 -10.98
N ALA A 133 4.28 7.86 -11.97
CA ALA A 133 3.24 7.25 -12.79
C ALA A 133 2.32 6.33 -11.95
N GLY A 134 2.90 5.52 -11.05
CA GLY A 134 2.12 4.68 -10.14
C GLY A 134 1.29 5.48 -9.14
N TYR A 135 1.86 6.56 -8.58
CA TYR A 135 1.11 7.48 -7.74
C TYR A 135 -0.08 8.07 -8.49
N LEU A 136 0.12 8.53 -9.73
CA LEU A 136 -0.95 9.10 -10.53
C LEU A 136 -2.01 8.03 -10.83
N ALA A 137 -1.62 6.91 -11.43
CA ALA A 137 -2.56 5.88 -11.85
C ALA A 137 -3.43 5.31 -10.72
N PHE A 138 -2.86 5.04 -9.55
CA PHE A 138 -3.56 4.33 -8.47
C PHE A 138 -4.05 5.24 -7.35
N ARG A 139 -3.38 6.36 -7.09
CA ARG A 139 -3.68 7.23 -5.95
C ARG A 139 -4.48 8.47 -6.32
N SER A 140 -4.43 8.95 -7.57
CA SER A 140 -5.34 10.03 -8.00
C SER A 140 -6.74 9.51 -8.28
N SER A 141 -6.86 8.31 -8.87
CA SER A 141 -8.17 7.68 -9.14
C SER A 141 -8.97 7.36 -7.86
N ASP A 142 -8.29 6.96 -6.78
CA ASP A 142 -8.94 6.65 -5.50
C ASP A 142 -9.55 7.90 -4.83
N GLY A 143 -9.01 9.08 -5.12
CA GLY A 143 -9.58 10.34 -4.63
C GLY A 143 -10.93 10.66 -5.28
N GLU A 144 -11.09 10.36 -6.57
CA GLU A 144 -12.34 10.60 -7.29
C GLU A 144 -13.45 9.62 -6.85
N ASP A 145 -13.14 8.33 -6.69
CA ASP A 145 -14.11 7.33 -6.24
C ASP A 145 -14.54 7.55 -4.78
N LEU A 146 -13.62 7.94 -3.88
CA LEU A 146 -13.98 8.30 -2.50
C LEU A 146 -14.86 9.56 -2.45
N LEU A 147 -14.56 10.58 -3.25
CA LEU A 147 -15.39 11.80 -3.33
C LEU A 147 -16.78 11.55 -3.95
N VAL A 148 -16.92 10.55 -4.83
CA VAL A 148 -18.22 10.12 -5.37
C VAL A 148 -19.01 9.34 -4.31
N VAL A 149 -18.36 8.49 -3.51
CA VAL A 149 -19.00 7.77 -2.39
C VAL A 149 -19.42 8.74 -1.26
N ASP A 150 -18.63 9.79 -1.01
CA ASP A 150 -18.93 10.86 -0.04
C ASP A 150 -19.98 11.88 -0.55
N ASN A 151 -20.67 11.62 -1.66
CA ASN A 151 -21.81 12.42 -2.12
C ASN A 151 -23.18 11.71 -1.91
N PRO A 152 -23.59 11.41 -0.66
CA PRO A 152 -24.90 10.84 -0.35
C PRO A 152 -26.06 11.84 -0.47
N CYS A 153 -25.83 13.04 -1.03
CA CYS A 153 -26.81 14.12 -1.10
C CYS A 153 -27.17 14.54 -2.54
N ALA A 154 -27.22 13.60 -3.48
CA ALA A 154 -27.87 13.81 -4.78
C ALA A 154 -29.33 13.30 -4.74
N CYS A 155 -30.15 13.92 -3.90
CA CYS A 155 -31.61 13.88 -3.97
C CYS A 155 -32.12 15.31 -3.80
N ALA A 156 -32.40 15.97 -4.93
CA ALA A 156 -33.24 17.15 -5.06
C ALA A 156 -34.11 16.98 -6.30
#